data_AF-A0A352DMZ7-F1
#
_entry.id   AF-A0A352DMZ7-F1
#
_cell.length_a   1.000
_cell.length_b   1.000
_cell.length_c   1.000
_cell.angle_alpha   90.00
_cell.angle_beta   90.00
_cell.angle_gamma   90.00
#
_symmetry.space_group_name_H-M   'P 1'
#
loop_
_entity.id
_entity.type
_entity.pdbx_description
1 polymer ?
#
loop_
_entity_poly.entity_id
_entity_poly.type
_entity_poly.pdbx_seq_one_letter_code
_entity_poly.pdbx_strand_id
1 'polypeptide(L)'
;MNTLKKTLALVATLAMAATAFASCGTTDNSSTAPANDASKADEATEAPAEDEKPADDEKPADDEKPADDEKPAVDAKSGEVDSSVGQGGDKFTVAAWNGDDVPYLIAQWKGIDFDTIGDDLKDGKVEGIDFINFGVGGGDASEKYDNLFDAGSDLDVYFVEADWALKYINDDDKTLPLEKLGLGDSDFSNIYSYTDEIGKDSNGVRKGVSWQAAAGGFYYRSDLAEEYLGAATPEDMQKQIGDWDKFVEAAQTVADKSSGKTALADTLGGMWQAYACGRTQPWVVD
;
A
#
# COMPACT_ATOMS: atom_id res chain seq x y z
N MET A 1 27.87 22.23 20.82
CA MET A 1 27.33 21.15 19.96
C MET A 1 26.20 21.60 19.02
N ASN A 2 25.42 22.64 19.34
CA ASN A 2 24.30 23.07 18.47
C ASN A 2 24.72 23.90 17.23
N THR A 3 25.90 24.50 17.23
CA THR A 3 26.44 25.22 16.07
C THR A 3 27.04 24.29 15.02
N LEU A 4 27.69 23.18 15.45
CA LEU A 4 28.27 22.19 14.54
C LEU A 4 27.19 21.45 13.71
N LYS A 5 26.05 21.14 14.34
CA LYS A 5 24.91 20.50 13.66
C LYS A 5 24.26 21.40 12.60
N LYS A 6 24.19 22.72 12.85
CA LYS A 6 23.66 23.69 11.89
C LYS A 6 24.59 23.91 10.69
N THR A 7 25.91 23.90 10.91
CA THR A 7 26.88 24.03 9.79
C THR A 7 26.93 22.77 8.92
N LEU A 8 26.79 21.57 9.52
CA LEU A 8 26.76 20.32 8.75
C LEU A 8 25.48 20.19 7.90
N ALA A 9 24.34 20.62 8.42
CA ALA A 9 23.07 20.64 7.69
C ALA A 9 23.09 21.63 6.50
N LEU A 10 23.80 22.76 6.63
CA LEU A 10 23.93 23.75 5.54
C LEU A 10 24.89 23.28 4.43
N VAL A 11 25.91 22.50 4.76
CA VAL A 11 26.87 21.94 3.78
C VAL A 11 26.26 20.73 3.04
N ALA A 12 25.42 19.93 3.72
CA ALA A 12 24.72 18.80 3.09
C ALA A 12 23.63 19.26 2.10
N THR A 13 22.94 20.38 2.38
CA THR A 13 21.93 20.95 1.48
C THR A 13 22.53 21.65 0.25
N LEU A 14 23.74 22.20 0.36
CA LEU A 14 24.43 22.80 -0.78
C LEU A 14 25.03 21.75 -1.75
N ALA A 15 25.36 20.55 -1.26
CA ALA A 15 25.91 19.48 -2.09
C ALA A 15 24.85 18.76 -2.95
N MET A 16 23.58 18.73 -2.52
CA MET A 16 22.49 18.11 -3.30
C MET A 16 21.90 19.02 -4.39
N ALA A 17 22.14 20.33 -4.34
CA ALA A 17 21.70 21.27 -5.36
C ALA A 17 22.63 21.33 -6.60
N ALA A 18 23.84 20.76 -6.51
CA ALA A 18 24.83 20.81 -7.58
C ALA A 18 24.76 19.62 -8.57
N THR A 19 24.03 18.55 -8.25
CA THR A 19 23.87 17.37 -9.12
C THR A 19 22.57 17.37 -9.94
N ALA A 20 21.67 18.34 -9.72
CA ALA A 20 20.37 18.41 -10.40
C ALA A 20 20.37 19.25 -11.70
N PHE A 21 21.51 19.78 -12.16
CA PHE A 21 21.58 20.64 -13.37
C PHE A 21 22.48 20.11 -14.50
N ALA A 22 22.81 18.82 -14.52
CA ALA A 22 23.56 18.20 -15.60
C ALA A 22 22.79 17.04 -16.28
N SER A 23 21.51 17.24 -16.59
CA SER A 23 20.77 16.36 -17.50
C SER A 23 19.45 17.01 -17.94
N CYS A 24 19.55 17.95 -18.86
CA CYS A 24 18.45 18.34 -19.75
C CYS A 24 19.08 18.85 -21.04
N GLY A 25 19.10 17.98 -22.07
CA GLY A 25 19.54 18.32 -23.41
C GLY A 25 18.59 19.33 -24.06
N THR A 26 19.16 20.26 -24.82
CA THR A 26 18.43 21.07 -25.81
C THR A 26 19.09 20.84 -27.16
N THR A 27 18.27 20.44 -28.12
CA THR A 27 18.62 20.22 -29.52
C THR A 27 18.55 21.55 -30.27
N ASP A 28 19.59 21.90 -31.04
CA ASP A 28 19.46 22.68 -32.28
C ASP A 28 20.69 22.51 -33.19
N ASN A 29 20.45 22.62 -34.50
CA ASN A 29 21.21 22.01 -35.60
C ASN A 29 22.22 22.95 -36.32
N SER A 30 23.23 22.34 -36.95
CA SER A 30 23.97 22.74 -38.19
C SER A 30 25.41 23.31 -38.13
N SER A 31 26.35 22.46 -38.60
CA SER A 31 27.45 22.67 -39.58
C SER A 31 28.65 23.61 -39.32
N THR A 32 29.85 23.06 -39.07
CA THR A 32 31.07 23.00 -39.97
C THR A 32 32.37 22.73 -39.18
N ALA A 33 33.24 21.90 -39.77
CA ALA A 33 34.54 21.38 -39.28
C ALA A 33 35.70 22.44 -39.39
N PRO A 34 37.00 22.18 -39.06
CA PRO A 34 37.65 20.87 -38.81
C PRO A 34 38.81 20.76 -37.77
N ALA A 35 39.16 19.48 -37.54
CA ALA A 35 40.51 18.86 -37.46
C ALA A 35 41.35 18.77 -36.16
N ASN A 36 41.88 17.55 -36.03
CA ASN A 36 43.06 17.03 -35.32
C ASN A 36 42.91 16.64 -33.84
N ASP A 37 43.44 15.51 -33.36
CA ASP A 37 44.10 14.33 -33.95
C ASP A 37 44.28 13.30 -32.81
N ALA A 38 44.56 12.06 -33.19
CA ALA A 38 45.31 11.02 -32.47
C ALA A 38 44.55 9.95 -31.66
N SER A 39 44.46 8.78 -32.33
CA SER A 39 44.79 7.42 -31.84
C SER A 39 43.81 6.74 -30.86
N LYS A 40 43.51 5.43 -30.94
CA LYS A 40 44.18 4.28 -31.56
C LYS A 40 43.14 3.16 -31.76
N ALA A 41 43.37 2.33 -32.78
CA ALA A 41 42.61 1.13 -33.12
C ALA A 41 42.77 0.00 -32.09
N ASP A 42 41.73 -0.83 -31.96
CA ASP A 42 41.85 -2.29 -32.06
C ASP A 42 40.51 -2.87 -32.55
N GLU A 43 40.53 -3.47 -33.73
CA GLU A 43 39.51 -4.38 -34.24
C GLU A 43 39.79 -5.79 -33.70
N ALA A 44 38.76 -6.45 -33.19
CA ALA A 44 38.69 -7.90 -33.18
C ALA A 44 37.27 -8.31 -33.57
N THR A 45 37.13 -8.76 -34.81
CA THR A 45 35.98 -9.50 -35.34
C THR A 45 35.92 -10.90 -34.73
N GLU A 46 34.76 -11.30 -34.23
CA GLU A 46 34.22 -12.65 -34.43
C GLU A 46 32.71 -12.67 -34.13
N ALA A 47 31.94 -13.28 -35.04
CA ALA A 47 30.55 -13.69 -34.89
C ALA A 47 30.39 -14.99 -35.72
N PRO A 48 29.34 -15.80 -35.54
CA PRO A 48 28.44 -16.01 -34.40
C PRO A 48 28.42 -17.49 -33.93
N ALA A 49 27.73 -17.81 -32.84
CA ALA A 49 27.26 -19.17 -32.58
C ALA A 49 25.81 -19.12 -32.07
N GLU A 50 24.99 -19.95 -32.72
CA GLU A 50 23.55 -20.11 -32.58
C GLU A 50 23.14 -20.92 -31.34
N ASP A 51 21.87 -20.72 -30.97
CA ASP A 51 20.92 -21.67 -30.37
C ASP A 51 21.20 -22.30 -29.00
N GLU A 52 20.51 -21.76 -27.97
CA GLU A 52 19.71 -22.62 -27.09
C GLU A 52 18.29 -22.07 -26.92
N LYS A 53 17.34 -22.93 -27.27
CA LYS A 53 15.89 -22.81 -27.18
C LYS A 53 15.43 -22.81 -25.70
N PRO A 54 14.51 -21.94 -25.25
CA PRO A 54 13.67 -22.27 -24.10
C PRO A 54 12.53 -23.16 -24.58
N ALA A 55 12.44 -24.36 -24.01
CA ALA A 55 11.33 -25.26 -24.20
C ALA A 55 10.28 -25.04 -23.10
N ASP A 56 9.04 -25.12 -23.56
CA ASP A 56 7.79 -25.46 -22.88
C ASP A 56 7.14 -24.48 -21.89
N ASP A 57 5.96 -24.05 -22.36
CA ASP A 57 4.75 -23.70 -21.64
C ASP A 57 4.53 -24.54 -20.37
N GLU A 58 4.56 -23.89 -19.20
CA GLU A 58 3.74 -24.33 -18.07
C GLU A 58 2.53 -23.41 -17.92
N LYS A 59 1.37 -24.01 -18.22
CA LYS A 59 0.03 -23.61 -17.80
C LYS A 59 0.05 -23.14 -16.32
N PRO A 60 -0.73 -22.11 -15.92
CA PRO A 60 -0.84 -21.76 -14.52
C PRO A 60 -1.39 -22.97 -13.76
N ALA A 61 -0.64 -23.43 -12.78
CA ALA A 61 -1.06 -24.46 -11.86
C ALA A 61 -2.32 -23.99 -11.12
N ASP A 62 -3.23 -24.95 -10.94
CA ASP A 62 -4.36 -24.89 -10.02
C ASP A 62 -3.94 -24.31 -8.66
N ASP A 63 -4.91 -23.67 -8.00
CA ASP A 63 -4.89 -23.24 -6.60
C ASP A 63 -4.17 -24.25 -5.68
N GLU A 64 -2.87 -24.09 -5.50
CA GLU A 64 -2.15 -24.71 -4.39
C GLU A 64 -2.54 -23.96 -3.12
N LYS A 65 -3.51 -24.55 -2.40
CA LYS A 65 -3.72 -24.33 -0.97
C LYS A 65 -2.35 -24.25 -0.28
N PRO A 66 -1.99 -23.16 0.41
CA PRO A 66 -0.76 -23.12 1.18
C PRO A 66 -0.76 -24.28 2.19
N ALA A 67 0.39 -24.95 2.27
CA ALA A 67 0.64 -25.99 3.25
C ALA A 67 0.33 -25.45 4.66
N ASP A 68 -0.30 -26.31 5.47
CA ASP A 68 -0.44 -26.12 6.93
C ASP A 68 0.97 -26.04 7.53
N ASP A 69 1.50 -24.83 7.67
CA ASP A 69 2.51 -24.57 8.67
C ASP A 69 1.79 -24.63 10.02
N GLU A 70 2.01 -25.73 10.75
CA GLU A 70 1.64 -25.87 12.16
C GLU A 70 2.31 -24.76 12.98
N LYS A 71 1.69 -23.58 13.00
CA LYS A 71 1.91 -22.56 14.02
C LYS A 71 1.41 -23.14 15.34
N PRO A 72 2.09 -22.94 16.48
CA PRO A 72 1.58 -23.39 17.75
C PRO A 72 0.22 -22.73 17.98
N ALA A 73 -0.84 -23.55 17.92
CA ALA A 73 -2.16 -23.19 18.41
C ALA A 73 -2.01 -22.98 19.92
N VAL A 74 -1.69 -21.75 20.30
CA VAL A 74 -2.12 -21.24 21.59
C VAL A 74 -3.62 -21.16 21.48
N ASP A 75 -4.31 -22.17 22.01
CA ASP A 75 -5.72 -22.11 22.37
C ASP A 75 -5.89 -20.99 23.43
N ALA A 76 -5.77 -19.74 23.00
CA ALA A 76 -6.11 -18.58 23.78
C ALA A 76 -7.62 -18.63 23.99
N LYS A 77 -8.04 -18.81 25.24
CA LYS A 77 -9.46 -18.81 25.57
C LYS A 77 -10.04 -17.47 25.19
N SER A 78 -10.87 -17.43 24.14
CA SER A 78 -11.60 -16.20 23.84
C SER A 78 -12.52 -15.84 25.02
N GLY A 79 -12.69 -14.55 25.24
CA GLY A 79 -13.59 -14.00 26.25
C GLY A 79 -12.97 -13.65 27.60
N GLU A 80 -11.66 -13.85 27.85
CA GLU A 80 -10.98 -13.34 29.04
C GLU A 80 -9.97 -12.24 28.69
N VAL A 81 -10.12 -11.07 29.31
CA VAL A 81 -9.18 -9.95 29.18
C VAL A 81 -7.99 -10.18 30.11
N ASP A 82 -6.79 -10.11 29.55
CA ASP A 82 -5.54 -10.30 30.29
C ASP A 82 -5.35 -9.21 31.36
N SER A 83 -4.82 -9.60 32.52
CA SER A 83 -4.60 -8.69 33.64
C SER A 83 -3.63 -7.52 33.38
N SER A 84 -2.83 -7.60 32.31
CA SER A 84 -1.95 -6.50 31.88
C SER A 84 -2.68 -5.40 31.12
N VAL A 85 -3.91 -5.65 30.65
CA VAL A 85 -4.71 -4.62 29.98
C VAL A 85 -5.17 -3.59 31.00
N GLY A 86 -4.91 -2.32 30.70
CA GLY A 86 -5.39 -1.21 31.53
C GLY A 86 -6.90 -1.29 31.73
N GLN A 87 -7.35 -1.16 32.97
CA GLN A 87 -8.77 -1.12 33.32
C GLN A 87 -9.12 0.27 33.83
N GLY A 88 -10.27 0.79 33.41
CA GLY A 88 -10.76 2.11 33.80
C GLY A 88 -10.94 3.04 32.60
N GLY A 89 -10.89 4.34 32.84
CA GLY A 89 -11.19 5.39 31.85
C GLY A 89 -12.62 5.93 31.98
N ASP A 90 -12.76 7.25 31.90
CA ASP A 90 -14.08 7.91 31.94
C ASP A 90 -14.79 7.86 30.57
N LYS A 91 -14.01 7.71 29.49
CA LYS A 91 -14.47 7.69 28.11
C LYS A 91 -13.70 6.66 27.30
N PHE A 92 -14.36 6.14 26.27
CA PHE A 92 -13.71 5.40 25.19
C PHE A 92 -13.19 6.40 24.15
N THR A 93 -11.87 6.47 24.02
CA THR A 93 -11.18 7.39 23.12
C THR A 93 -10.79 6.68 21.84
N VAL A 94 -11.32 7.17 20.71
CA VAL A 94 -11.06 6.63 19.38
C VAL A 94 -10.54 7.73 18.47
N ALA A 95 -9.55 7.41 17.63
CA ALA A 95 -8.98 8.35 16.67
C ALA A 95 -9.04 7.81 15.23
N ALA A 96 -9.30 8.71 14.28
CA ALA A 96 -9.27 8.41 12.85
C ALA A 96 -8.84 9.60 12.01
N TRP A 97 -8.34 9.31 10.80
CA TRP A 97 -7.93 10.33 9.83
C TRP A 97 -9.08 11.27 9.44
N ASN A 98 -10.29 10.73 9.31
CA ASN A 98 -11.50 11.49 9.02
C ASN A 98 -12.71 10.96 9.81
N GLY A 99 -13.89 11.51 9.52
CA GLY A 99 -15.15 11.18 10.21
C GLY A 99 -16.01 10.15 9.51
N ASP A 100 -15.46 9.35 8.59
CA ASP A 100 -16.28 8.47 7.75
C ASP A 100 -16.63 7.17 8.46
N ASP A 101 -15.68 6.51 9.13
CA ASP A 101 -15.89 5.16 9.68
C ASP A 101 -16.26 5.13 11.18
N VAL A 102 -15.63 5.97 12.00
CA VAL A 102 -15.83 5.97 13.46
C VAL A 102 -17.31 6.12 13.87
N PRO A 103 -18.12 6.98 13.22
CA PRO A 103 -19.53 7.06 13.56
C PRO A 103 -20.27 5.73 13.41
N TYR A 104 -19.99 4.94 12.38
CA TYR A 104 -20.63 3.63 12.21
C TYR A 104 -20.18 2.62 13.26
N LEU A 105 -18.89 2.62 13.62
CA LEU A 105 -18.38 1.79 14.73
C LEU A 105 -19.13 2.10 16.03
N ILE A 106 -19.26 3.38 16.38
CA ILE A 106 -19.91 3.80 17.61
C ILE A 106 -21.42 3.53 17.58
N ALA A 107 -22.09 3.80 16.44
CA ALA A 107 -23.51 3.52 16.28
C ALA A 107 -23.81 2.02 16.48
N GLN A 108 -23.02 1.15 15.86
CA GLN A 108 -23.15 -0.30 16.02
C GLN A 108 -22.92 -0.74 17.47
N TRP A 109 -21.88 -0.21 18.12
CA TRP A 109 -21.56 -0.58 19.51
C TRP A 109 -22.63 -0.12 20.51
N LYS A 110 -23.12 1.12 20.37
CA LYS A 110 -24.06 1.75 21.31
C LYS A 110 -25.53 1.47 20.95
N GLY A 111 -25.81 0.89 19.78
CA GLY A 111 -27.17 0.70 19.27
C GLY A 111 -27.86 2.02 18.91
N ILE A 112 -27.10 2.98 18.37
CA ILE A 112 -27.58 4.30 17.94
C ILE A 112 -27.90 4.26 16.44
N ASP A 113 -28.80 5.14 16.00
CA ASP A 113 -29.19 5.29 14.61
C ASP A 113 -28.05 5.85 13.73
N PHE A 114 -27.84 5.24 12.57
CA PHE A 114 -26.75 5.60 11.65
C PHE A 114 -26.95 6.95 10.95
N ASP A 115 -28.18 7.45 10.82
CA ASP A 115 -28.47 8.70 10.10
C ASP A 115 -28.08 9.94 10.92
N THR A 116 -27.94 9.80 12.24
CA THR A 116 -27.71 10.93 13.17
C THR A 116 -26.36 10.91 13.87
N ILE A 117 -25.67 9.76 13.89
CA ILE A 117 -24.47 9.55 14.71
C ILE A 117 -23.32 10.51 14.39
N GLY A 118 -23.16 10.90 13.14
CA GLY A 118 -22.10 11.84 12.73
C GLY A 118 -22.25 13.21 13.37
N ASP A 119 -23.48 13.73 13.45
CA ASP A 119 -23.78 15.01 14.10
C ASP A 119 -23.78 14.87 15.62
N ASP A 120 -24.26 13.74 16.15
CA ASP A 120 -24.29 13.49 17.59
C ASP A 120 -22.89 13.37 18.19
N LEU A 121 -21.93 12.75 17.49
CA LEU A 121 -20.53 12.73 17.91
C LEU A 121 -19.91 14.13 17.89
N LYS A 122 -20.15 14.91 16.83
CA LYS A 122 -19.62 16.28 16.71
C LYS A 122 -20.18 17.22 17.78
N ASP A 123 -21.46 17.08 18.11
CA ASP A 123 -22.14 17.88 19.13
C ASP A 123 -21.86 17.39 20.57
N GLY A 124 -21.08 16.31 20.73
CA GLY A 124 -20.77 15.73 22.04
C GLY A 124 -21.98 15.11 22.75
N LYS A 125 -22.98 14.69 21.99
CA LYS A 125 -24.22 14.07 22.51
C LYS A 125 -24.06 12.59 22.83
N VAL A 126 -22.99 11.95 22.34
CA VAL A 126 -22.71 10.53 22.62
C VAL A 126 -21.92 10.40 23.92
N GLU A 127 -22.61 9.99 24.98
CA GLU A 127 -22.02 9.85 26.31
C GLU A 127 -20.92 8.78 26.35
N GLY A 128 -19.81 9.13 27.01
CA GLY A 128 -18.68 8.23 27.25
C GLY A 128 -17.82 7.95 26.01
N ILE A 129 -17.95 8.75 24.94
CA ILE A 129 -17.09 8.66 23.75
C ILE A 129 -16.27 9.94 23.62
N ASP A 130 -14.99 9.79 23.31
CA ASP A 130 -14.13 10.87 22.81
C ASP A 130 -13.65 10.50 21.41
N PHE A 131 -14.08 11.25 20.39
CA PHE A 131 -13.68 11.00 19.02
C PHE A 131 -12.70 12.08 18.54
N ILE A 132 -11.46 11.66 18.31
CA ILE A 132 -10.41 12.49 17.72
C ILE A 132 -10.46 12.33 16.20
N ASN A 133 -11.12 13.28 15.53
CA ASN A 133 -11.13 13.38 14.08
C ASN A 133 -10.02 14.34 13.61
N PHE A 134 -9.02 13.81 12.91
CA PHE A 134 -7.92 14.64 12.43
C PHE A 134 -8.30 15.54 11.26
N GLY A 135 -9.27 15.15 10.44
CA GLY A 135 -9.66 15.85 9.22
C GLY A 135 -8.57 15.88 8.15
N VAL A 136 -7.75 14.83 8.06
CA VAL A 136 -6.65 14.66 7.09
C VAL A 136 -6.73 13.29 6.42
N GLY A 137 -5.85 13.01 5.44
CA GLY A 137 -5.78 11.71 4.78
C GLY A 137 -4.34 11.26 4.53
N GLY A 138 -4.15 9.98 4.27
CA GLY A 138 -2.84 9.40 3.97
C GLY A 138 -1.81 9.62 5.09
N GLY A 139 -0.55 9.84 4.69
CA GLY A 139 0.58 10.01 5.61
C GLY A 139 0.43 11.13 6.66
N ASP A 140 -0.36 12.17 6.38
CA ASP A 140 -0.63 13.24 7.35
C ASP A 140 -1.28 12.70 8.64
N ALA A 141 -2.13 11.66 8.52
CA ALA A 141 -2.73 11.01 9.68
C ALA A 141 -1.69 10.28 10.54
N SER A 142 -0.70 9.63 9.91
CA SER A 142 0.41 8.99 10.63
C SER A 142 1.19 10.01 11.46
N GLU A 143 1.47 11.19 10.94
CA GLU A 143 2.13 12.25 11.73
C GLU A 143 1.26 12.70 12.92
N LYS A 144 -0.07 12.76 12.78
CA LYS A 144 -0.96 13.08 13.90
C LYS A 144 -0.95 12.01 14.98
N TYR A 145 -0.91 10.73 14.60
CA TYR A 145 -0.76 9.63 15.55
C TYR A 145 0.56 9.72 16.32
N ASP A 146 1.68 9.98 15.64
CA ASP A 146 2.98 10.14 16.32
C ASP A 146 2.91 11.22 17.39
N ASN A 147 2.29 12.37 17.08
CA ASN A 147 2.12 13.45 18.04
C ASN A 147 1.23 13.06 19.23
N LEU A 148 0.16 12.28 19.01
CA LEU A 148 -0.68 11.78 20.10
C LEU A 148 0.11 10.85 21.04
N PHE A 149 0.89 9.94 20.46
CA PHE A 149 1.71 9.00 21.22
C PHE A 149 2.84 9.70 21.99
N ASP A 150 3.52 10.66 21.36
CA ASP A 150 4.57 11.46 22.02
C ASP A 150 4.02 12.32 23.16
N ALA A 151 2.78 12.78 23.03
CA ALA A 151 2.08 13.50 24.09
C ALA A 151 1.60 12.60 25.25
N GLY A 152 1.68 11.27 25.10
CA GLY A 152 1.13 10.32 26.07
C GLY A 152 -0.39 10.40 26.18
N SER A 153 -1.07 10.68 25.06
CA SER A 153 -2.53 10.77 25.01
C SER A 153 -3.15 9.41 25.32
N ASP A 154 -4.25 9.41 26.05
CA ASP A 154 -5.05 8.21 26.30
C ASP A 154 -5.83 7.85 25.03
N LEU A 155 -5.58 6.68 24.47
CA LEU A 155 -6.12 6.25 23.17
C LEU A 155 -6.41 4.75 23.22
N ASP A 156 -7.69 4.37 23.09
CA ASP A 156 -8.14 2.98 23.17
C ASP A 156 -8.08 2.29 21.81
N VAL A 157 -8.57 2.97 20.76
CA VAL A 157 -8.65 2.44 19.40
C VAL A 157 -8.27 3.51 18.41
N TYR A 158 -7.53 3.14 17.36
CA TYR A 158 -7.25 4.05 16.26
C TYR A 158 -7.22 3.34 14.92
N PHE A 159 -7.56 4.12 13.89
CA PHE A 159 -7.73 3.61 12.53
C PHE A 159 -6.42 3.81 11.76
N VAL A 160 -5.88 2.69 11.27
CA VAL A 160 -4.59 2.61 10.57
C VAL A 160 -4.81 2.25 9.11
N GLU A 161 -4.15 2.95 8.19
CA GLU A 161 -4.13 2.59 6.77
C GLU A 161 -3.05 1.56 6.49
N ALA A 162 -3.32 0.67 5.53
CA ALA A 162 -2.44 -0.39 5.07
C ALA A 162 -0.98 0.03 4.86
N ASP A 163 -0.77 1.16 4.16
CA ASP A 163 0.54 1.61 3.68
C ASP A 163 1.52 1.96 4.82
N TRP A 164 1.00 2.29 6.01
CA TRP A 164 1.81 2.66 7.17
C TRP A 164 1.42 1.92 8.45
N ALA A 165 0.52 0.93 8.39
CA ALA A 165 0.13 0.10 9.54
C ALA A 165 1.34 -0.59 10.19
N LEU A 166 2.30 -1.08 9.38
CA LEU A 166 3.51 -1.76 9.84
C LEU A 166 4.34 -0.93 10.84
N LYS A 167 4.27 0.40 10.75
CA LYS A 167 4.94 1.30 11.70
C LYS A 167 4.43 1.13 13.13
N TYR A 168 3.15 0.84 13.30
CA TYR A 168 2.50 0.78 14.60
C TYR A 168 2.26 -0.64 15.08
N ILE A 169 1.85 -1.57 14.21
CA ILE A 169 1.61 -2.96 14.62
C ILE A 169 2.89 -3.69 15.06
N ASN A 170 4.06 -3.26 14.59
CA ASN A 170 5.34 -3.79 15.04
C ASN A 170 5.90 -3.07 16.29
N ASP A 171 5.17 -2.11 16.85
CA ASP A 171 5.55 -1.37 18.05
C ASP A 171 4.57 -1.69 19.20
N ASP A 172 5.04 -2.49 20.16
CA ASP A 172 4.29 -2.90 21.34
C ASP A 172 3.93 -1.73 22.28
N ASP A 173 4.60 -0.58 22.16
CA ASP A 173 4.26 0.63 22.91
C ASP A 173 3.09 1.40 22.26
N LYS A 174 2.64 0.99 21.07
CA LYS A 174 1.58 1.62 20.28
C LYS A 174 0.39 0.70 20.02
N THR A 175 0.56 -0.60 20.19
CA THR A 175 -0.48 -1.60 19.95
C THR A 175 -0.47 -2.71 20.99
N LEU A 176 -1.64 -3.31 21.19
CA LEU A 176 -1.84 -4.44 22.09
C LEU A 176 -2.19 -5.69 21.26
N PRO A 177 -1.64 -6.88 21.57
CA PRO A 177 -2.16 -8.13 21.03
C PRO A 177 -3.66 -8.28 21.29
N LEU A 178 -4.45 -8.58 20.25
CA LEU A 178 -5.90 -8.75 20.40
C LEU A 178 -6.27 -9.92 21.31
N GLU A 179 -5.41 -10.94 21.40
CA GLU A 179 -5.57 -12.04 22.36
C GLU A 179 -5.64 -11.57 23.81
N LYS A 180 -4.95 -10.47 24.16
CA LYS A 180 -5.01 -9.89 25.51
C LYS A 180 -6.35 -9.22 25.79
N LEU A 181 -7.10 -8.85 24.76
CA LEU A 181 -8.49 -8.39 24.87
C LEU A 181 -9.47 -9.58 24.87
N GLY A 182 -8.98 -10.82 24.89
CA GLY A 182 -9.80 -12.02 24.80
C GLY A 182 -10.32 -12.31 23.40
N LEU A 183 -9.70 -11.72 22.36
CA LEU A 183 -10.09 -11.94 20.96
C LEU A 183 -9.09 -12.90 20.30
N GLY A 184 -9.54 -14.11 20.01
CA GLY A 184 -8.74 -15.18 19.41
C GLY A 184 -9.18 -15.51 17.97
N ASP A 185 -8.57 -16.54 17.39
CA ASP A 185 -8.83 -16.91 15.99
C ASP A 185 -10.29 -17.33 15.73
N SER A 186 -10.98 -17.89 16.73
CA SER A 186 -12.40 -18.24 16.62
C SER A 186 -13.30 -17.02 16.37
N ASP A 187 -12.96 -15.86 16.94
CA ASP A 187 -13.69 -14.61 16.78
C ASP A 187 -13.58 -14.04 15.35
N PHE A 188 -12.56 -14.50 14.60
CA PHE A 188 -12.26 -14.03 13.25
C PHE A 188 -12.31 -15.14 12.20
N SER A 189 -12.98 -16.26 12.48
CA SER A 189 -13.03 -17.44 11.60
C SER A 189 -13.54 -17.19 10.17
N ASN A 190 -14.24 -16.09 9.92
CA ASN A 190 -14.77 -15.70 8.60
C ASN A 190 -13.98 -14.56 7.93
N ILE A 191 -12.87 -14.11 8.50
CA ILE A 191 -12.04 -13.04 7.92
C ILE A 191 -11.35 -13.52 6.64
N TYR A 192 -11.19 -12.65 5.64
CA TYR A 192 -10.34 -12.97 4.50
C TYR A 192 -8.88 -12.98 4.93
N SER A 193 -8.10 -13.99 4.50
CA SER A 193 -6.70 -14.14 4.93
C SER A 193 -5.87 -12.87 4.70
N TYR A 194 -6.00 -12.22 3.54
CA TYR A 194 -5.23 -10.99 3.27
C TYR A 194 -5.58 -9.82 4.21
N THR A 195 -6.82 -9.73 4.67
CA THR A 195 -7.26 -8.72 5.65
C THR A 195 -6.86 -9.07 7.08
N ASP A 196 -6.54 -10.34 7.36
CA ASP A 196 -5.99 -10.78 8.64
C ASP A 196 -4.48 -10.52 8.70
N GLU A 197 -3.75 -10.89 7.65
CA GLU A 197 -2.30 -10.72 7.58
C GLU A 197 -1.87 -9.26 7.74
N ILE A 198 -2.64 -8.30 7.20
CA ILE A 198 -2.31 -6.87 7.36
C ILE A 198 -2.40 -6.38 8.81
N GLY A 199 -3.17 -7.07 9.65
CA GLY A 199 -3.34 -6.76 11.07
C GLY A 199 -2.32 -7.48 11.97
N LYS A 200 -1.40 -8.26 11.40
CA LYS A 200 -0.39 -9.03 12.14
C LYS A 200 0.97 -8.34 12.10
N ASP A 201 1.66 -8.37 13.24
CA ASP A 201 3.05 -7.94 13.33
C ASP A 201 4.00 -8.94 12.63
N SER A 202 5.29 -8.61 12.56
CA SER A 202 6.30 -9.46 11.93
C SER A 202 6.50 -10.82 12.60
N ASN A 203 5.96 -11.02 13.81
CA ASN A 203 5.97 -12.30 14.53
C ASN A 203 4.65 -13.08 14.32
N GLY A 204 3.72 -12.55 13.51
CA GLY A 204 2.42 -13.13 13.24
C GLY A 204 1.41 -12.93 14.38
N VAL A 205 1.62 -12.00 15.30
CA VAL A 205 0.68 -11.66 16.39
C VAL A 205 -0.35 -10.68 15.86
N ARG A 206 -1.64 -10.98 16.03
CA ARG A 206 -2.75 -10.11 15.61
C ARG A 206 -2.84 -8.88 16.53
N LYS A 207 -2.59 -7.70 15.98
CA LYS A 207 -2.63 -6.39 16.67
C LYS A 207 -3.81 -5.53 16.25
N GLY A 208 -4.34 -5.78 15.06
CA GLY A 208 -5.49 -5.10 14.50
C GLY A 208 -6.32 -6.01 13.61
N VAL A 209 -7.48 -5.51 13.22
CA VAL A 209 -8.38 -6.18 12.26
C VAL A 209 -8.92 -5.16 11.27
N SER A 210 -9.05 -5.57 10.01
CA SER A 210 -9.69 -4.75 9.01
C SER A 210 -11.21 -4.92 9.07
N TRP A 211 -11.95 -3.81 9.16
CA TRP A 211 -13.40 -3.80 8.97
C TRP A 211 -13.79 -3.75 7.48
N GLN A 212 -12.81 -3.46 6.60
CA GLN A 212 -13.00 -3.33 5.16
C GLN A 212 -12.18 -4.32 4.36
N ALA A 213 -12.71 -4.73 3.21
CA ALA A 213 -12.07 -5.62 2.26
C ALA A 213 -12.03 -4.91 0.89
N ALA A 214 -10.99 -4.11 0.66
CA ALA A 214 -10.85 -3.27 -0.52
C ALA A 214 -10.11 -4.00 -1.66
N ALA A 215 -10.74 -5.00 -2.26
CA ALA A 215 -10.17 -5.72 -3.40
C ALA A 215 -10.02 -4.80 -4.61
N GLY A 216 -8.84 -4.84 -5.25
CA GLY A 216 -8.58 -4.11 -6.48
C GLY A 216 -9.33 -4.70 -7.67
N GLY A 217 -9.67 -3.86 -8.65
CA GLY A 217 -10.29 -4.28 -9.91
C GLY A 217 -9.89 -3.36 -11.05
N PHE A 218 -9.81 -3.91 -12.26
CA PHE A 218 -9.52 -3.16 -13.47
C PHE A 218 -10.83 -2.78 -14.18
N TYR A 219 -11.17 -1.49 -14.16
CA TYR A 219 -12.34 -0.95 -14.85
C TYR A 219 -11.91 -0.35 -16.18
N TYR A 220 -12.68 -0.64 -17.23
CA TYR A 220 -12.38 -0.22 -18.59
C TYR A 220 -13.62 0.23 -19.35
N ARG A 221 -13.40 0.96 -20.44
CA ARG A 221 -14.44 1.34 -21.39
C ARG A 221 -14.67 0.21 -22.39
N SER A 222 -15.79 -0.48 -22.26
CA SER A 222 -16.10 -1.67 -23.08
C SER A 222 -16.13 -1.36 -24.58
N ASP A 223 -16.63 -0.18 -24.97
CA ASP A 223 -16.63 0.27 -26.36
C ASP A 223 -15.22 0.44 -26.93
N LEU A 224 -14.29 0.99 -26.15
CA LEU A 224 -12.89 1.13 -26.57
C LEU A 224 -12.13 -0.20 -26.54
N ALA A 225 -12.46 -1.08 -25.60
CA ALA A 225 -11.90 -2.43 -25.56
C ALA A 225 -12.34 -3.26 -26.78
N GLU A 226 -13.60 -3.16 -27.20
CA GLU A 226 -14.07 -3.79 -28.44
C GLU A 226 -13.41 -3.16 -29.67
N GLU A 227 -13.37 -1.82 -29.76
CA GLU A 227 -12.78 -1.09 -30.91
C GLU A 227 -11.28 -1.41 -31.09
N TYR A 228 -10.50 -1.35 -30.01
CA TYR A 228 -9.05 -1.43 -30.10
C TYR A 228 -8.48 -2.83 -29.80
N LEU A 229 -9.13 -3.61 -28.94
CA LEU A 229 -8.62 -4.94 -28.55
C LEU A 229 -9.48 -6.08 -29.09
N GLY A 230 -10.66 -5.78 -29.65
CA GLY A 230 -11.62 -6.82 -30.04
C GLY A 230 -12.21 -7.57 -28.83
N ALA A 231 -12.09 -7.01 -27.62
CA ALA A 231 -12.57 -7.60 -26.39
C ALA A 231 -14.00 -7.14 -26.11
N ALA A 232 -14.99 -7.99 -26.41
CA ALA A 232 -16.42 -7.68 -26.23
C ALA A 232 -16.97 -8.10 -24.86
N THR A 233 -16.22 -8.89 -24.09
CA THR A 233 -16.64 -9.44 -22.79
C THR A 233 -15.54 -9.23 -21.72
N PRO A 234 -15.89 -9.25 -20.42
CA PRO A 234 -14.90 -9.27 -19.34
C PRO A 234 -13.90 -10.43 -19.47
N GLU A 235 -14.34 -11.60 -19.91
CA GLU A 235 -13.47 -12.76 -20.12
C GLU A 235 -12.48 -12.53 -21.26
N ASP A 236 -12.90 -11.87 -22.34
CA ASP A 236 -11.99 -11.52 -23.44
C ASP A 236 -11.02 -10.42 -23.01
N MET A 237 -11.48 -9.43 -22.24
CA MET A 237 -10.60 -8.40 -21.70
C MET A 237 -9.56 -9.02 -20.76
N GLN A 238 -9.96 -9.92 -19.86
CA GLN A 238 -9.05 -10.62 -18.96
C GLN A 238 -7.97 -11.41 -19.71
N LYS A 239 -8.29 -12.00 -20.88
CA LYS A 239 -7.29 -12.64 -21.74
C LYS A 239 -6.30 -11.65 -22.33
N GLN A 240 -6.72 -10.41 -22.63
CA GLN A 240 -5.86 -9.35 -23.19
C GLN A 240 -4.90 -8.75 -22.15
N ILE A 241 -5.22 -8.80 -20.85
CA ILE A 241 -4.44 -8.10 -19.80
C ILE A 241 -4.06 -9.00 -18.62
N GLY A 242 -4.13 -10.32 -18.77
CA GLY A 242 -4.07 -11.29 -17.67
C GLY A 242 -2.75 -11.35 -16.90
N ASP A 243 -1.72 -10.66 -17.38
CA ASP A 243 -0.42 -10.48 -16.74
C ASP A 243 0.21 -9.15 -17.22
N TRP A 244 1.35 -8.78 -16.65
CA TRP A 244 2.00 -7.50 -16.96
C TRP A 244 2.50 -7.40 -18.40
N ASP A 245 2.96 -8.50 -19.01
CA ASP A 245 3.43 -8.50 -20.39
C ASP A 245 2.26 -8.28 -21.35
N LYS A 246 1.17 -9.02 -21.18
CA LYS A 246 -0.08 -8.83 -21.94
C LYS A 246 -0.67 -7.45 -21.73
N PHE A 247 -0.63 -6.93 -20.51
CA PHE A 247 -1.08 -5.56 -20.23
C PHE A 247 -0.28 -4.55 -21.06
N VAL A 248 1.05 -4.68 -21.12
CA VAL A 248 1.92 -3.82 -21.93
C VAL A 248 1.61 -3.96 -23.42
N GLU A 249 1.43 -5.18 -23.93
CA GLU A 249 1.06 -5.45 -25.33
C GLU A 249 -0.30 -4.83 -25.69
N ALA A 250 -1.30 -4.97 -24.81
CA ALA A 250 -2.61 -4.36 -24.99
C ALA A 250 -2.52 -2.83 -24.97
N ALA A 251 -1.72 -2.26 -24.06
CA ALA A 251 -1.49 -0.81 -24.00
C ALA A 251 -0.84 -0.28 -25.28
N GLN A 252 0.16 -0.99 -25.82
CA GLN A 252 0.80 -0.68 -27.10
C GLN A 252 -0.22 -0.74 -28.24
N THR A 253 -1.05 -1.79 -28.28
CA THR A 253 -2.10 -1.96 -29.30
C THR A 253 -3.12 -0.81 -29.28
N VAL A 254 -3.57 -0.41 -28.09
CA VAL A 254 -4.49 0.72 -27.92
C VAL A 254 -3.83 2.03 -28.36
N ALA A 255 -2.57 2.25 -27.99
CA ALA A 255 -1.83 3.44 -28.42
C ALA A 255 -1.68 3.48 -29.94
N ASP A 256 -1.26 2.38 -30.58
CA ASP A 256 -1.04 2.32 -32.02
C ASP A 256 -2.34 2.53 -32.80
N LYS A 257 -3.42 1.82 -32.45
CA LYS A 257 -4.72 1.92 -33.13
C LYS A 257 -5.40 3.28 -32.92
N SER A 258 -5.18 3.90 -31.77
CA SER A 258 -5.70 5.25 -31.48
C SER A 258 -4.79 6.37 -32.00
N SER A 259 -3.63 6.05 -32.61
CA SER A 259 -2.59 7.01 -32.97
C SER A 259 -2.14 7.87 -31.77
N GLY A 260 -2.00 7.25 -30.61
CA GLY A 260 -1.55 7.85 -29.35
C GLY A 260 -2.60 8.68 -28.62
N LYS A 261 -3.88 8.64 -29.03
CA LYS A 261 -4.96 9.44 -28.41
C LYS A 261 -5.58 8.79 -27.18
N THR A 262 -5.45 7.47 -27.05
CA THR A 262 -6.03 6.69 -25.96
C THR A 262 -4.92 5.94 -25.24
N ALA A 263 -4.92 6.02 -23.90
CA ALA A 263 -4.08 5.20 -23.05
C ALA A 263 -4.95 4.11 -22.41
N LEU A 264 -4.39 2.90 -22.24
CA LEU A 264 -5.07 1.82 -21.55
C LEU A 264 -5.14 2.06 -20.03
N ALA A 265 -4.12 2.71 -19.46
CA ALA A 265 -4.05 3.09 -18.07
C ALA A 265 -4.38 4.58 -17.88
N ASP A 266 -5.05 4.91 -16.79
CA ASP A 266 -5.49 6.26 -16.44
C ASP A 266 -4.35 7.11 -15.84
N THR A 267 -3.52 6.51 -14.99
CA THR A 267 -2.41 7.17 -14.30
C THR A 267 -1.25 6.22 -14.04
N LEU A 268 -0.03 6.76 -13.93
CA LEU A 268 1.12 6.00 -13.45
C LEU A 268 0.91 5.51 -12.01
N GLY A 269 0.23 6.30 -11.17
CA GLY A 269 -0.04 5.96 -9.78
C GLY A 269 -0.94 4.73 -9.61
N GLY A 270 -2.03 4.64 -10.38
CA GLY A 270 -2.93 3.48 -10.34
C GLY A 270 -2.22 2.18 -10.79
N MET A 271 -1.42 2.28 -11.85
CA MET A 271 -0.58 1.17 -12.32
C MET A 271 0.47 0.76 -11.30
N TRP A 272 1.14 1.75 -10.70
CA TRP A 272 2.11 1.52 -9.65
C TRP A 272 1.49 0.80 -8.45
N GLN A 273 0.28 1.17 -8.01
CA GLN A 273 -0.37 0.52 -6.88
C GLN A 273 -0.65 -0.96 -7.17
N ALA A 274 -1.21 -1.28 -8.33
CA ALA A 274 -1.47 -2.66 -8.74
C ALA A 274 -0.18 -3.50 -8.79
N TYR A 275 0.90 -2.91 -9.32
CA TYR A 275 2.21 -3.55 -9.35
C TYR A 275 2.80 -3.72 -7.93
N ALA A 276 2.75 -2.66 -7.13
CA ALA A 276 3.34 -2.61 -5.79
C ALA A 276 2.69 -3.65 -4.86
N CYS A 277 1.36 -3.74 -4.88
CA CYS A 277 0.58 -4.66 -4.05
C CYS A 277 0.63 -6.12 -4.56
N GLY A 278 0.95 -6.35 -5.83
CA GLY A 278 1.08 -7.70 -6.41
C GLY A 278 2.45 -8.36 -6.25
N ARG A 279 3.41 -7.66 -5.63
CA ARG A 279 4.77 -8.18 -5.44
C ARG A 279 4.81 -9.30 -4.40
N THR A 280 5.60 -10.33 -4.70
CA THR A 280 5.85 -11.47 -3.81
C THR A 280 7.15 -11.35 -3.00
N GLN A 281 7.96 -10.33 -3.25
CA GLN A 281 9.26 -10.10 -2.63
C GLN A 281 9.37 -8.67 -2.10
N PRO A 282 10.18 -8.40 -1.05
CA PRO A 282 10.42 -7.06 -0.52
C PRO A 282 11.26 -6.18 -1.47
N TRP A 283 11.29 -4.86 -1.25
CA TRP A 283 12.01 -3.91 -2.13
C TRP A 283 13.52 -4.01 -1.97
N VAL A 284 13.93 -4.40 -0.76
CA VAL A 284 15.31 -4.67 -0.37
C VAL A 284 15.33 -6.12 0.10
N VAL A 285 16.23 -6.91 -0.49
CA VAL A 285 16.53 -8.28 -0.06
C VAL A 285 17.93 -8.22 0.54
N ASP A 286 18.09 -8.68 1.77
CA ASP A 286 19.39 -8.74 2.47
C ASP A 286 20.32 -9.81 1.86
#